data_AF-A0A852VQB7-F1
#
_entry.id   AF-A0A852VQB7-F1
#
_cell.length_a   1.000
_cell.length_b   1.000
_cell.length_c   1.000
_cell.angle_alpha   90.00
_cell.angle_beta   90.00
_cell.angle_gamma   90.00
#
_symmetry.space_group_name_H-M   'P 1'
#
loop_
_entity.id
_entity.type
_entity.pdbx_description
1 polymer ?
#
loop_
_entity_poly.entity_id
_entity_poly.type
_entity_poly.pdbx_seq_one_letter_code
_entity_poly.pdbx_strand_id
1 'polypeptide(L)' 'MQKLLERRWTPAGVTLPDEQLVPEVIASLIRMTGGNFRLLTRLLTQIERVLSVNNLHLVSTAVVEAARDSLVIGPG' A
#
# COMPACT_ATOMS: atom_id res chain seq x y z
N MET A 1 2.59 7.09 -11.48
CA MET A 1 2.32 6.22 -10.32
C MET A 1 2.45 4.74 -10.67
N GLN A 2 1.73 4.22 -11.67
CA GLN A 2 1.84 2.81 -12.08
C GLN A 2 3.28 2.32 -12.27
N LYS A 3 4.09 2.99 -13.11
CA LYS A 3 5.51 2.64 -13.31
C LYS A 3 6.36 2.66 -12.04
N LEU A 4 6.00 3.45 -11.02
CA LEU A 4 6.71 3.44 -9.74
C LEU A 4 6.37 2.18 -8.95
N LEU A 5 5.09 1.81 -8.90
CA LEU A 5 4.62 0.59 -8.23
C LEU A 5 5.12 -0.68 -8.92
N GLU A 6 5.17 -0.70 -10.26
CA GLU A 6 5.77 -1.79 -11.04
C GLU A 6 7.27 -1.94 -10.75
N ARG A 7 7.97 -0.83 -10.48
CA ARG A 7 9.38 -0.80 -10.04
C ARG A 7 9.55 -0.99 -8.54
N ARG A 8 8.48 -1.34 -7.82
CA ARG A 8 8.47 -1.52 -6.37
C ARG A 8 9.05 -0.33 -5.58
N TRP A 9 8.79 0.89 -6.05
CA TRP A 9 9.09 2.06 -5.25
C TRP A 9 8.28 2.03 -3.95
N THR A 10 8.96 2.27 -2.82
CA THR A 10 8.35 2.49 -1.51
C THR A 10 8.83 3.82 -0.92
N PRO A 11 8.03 4.47 -0.06
CA PRO A 11 8.50 5.61 0.72
C PRO A 11 9.57 5.18 1.73
N ALA A 12 10.39 6.13 2.16
CA ALA A 12 11.46 5.87 3.12
C ALA A 12 10.91 5.24 4.41
N GLY A 13 11.57 4.17 4.86
CA GLY A 13 11.17 3.44 6.07
C GLY A 13 10.06 2.41 5.89
N VAL A 14 9.48 2.28 4.69
CA VAL A 14 8.48 1.25 4.39
C VAL A 14 9.11 0.07 3.66
N THR A 15 8.97 -1.11 4.25
CA THR A 15 9.43 -2.39 3.72
C THR A 15 8.25 -3.26 3.35
N LEU A 16 8.17 -3.66 2.09
CA LEU A 16 7.15 -4.57 1.58
C LEU A 16 7.79 -5.91 1.18
N PRO A 17 7.04 -7.03 1.25
CA PRO A 17 7.50 -8.35 0.78
C PRO A 17 8.10 -8.26 -0.62
N ASP A 18 9.12 -9.06 -0.95
CA ASP A 18 9.89 -8.92 -2.19
C ASP A 18 9.13 -9.33 -3.47
N GLU A 19 7.98 -9.98 -3.30
CA GLU A 19 7.10 -10.42 -4.37
C GLU A 19 6.62 -9.25 -5.23
N GLN A 20 6.53 -9.49 -6.54
CA GLN A 20 6.08 -8.47 -7.48
C GLN A 20 4.58 -8.20 -7.27
N LEU A 21 4.20 -6.92 -7.21
CA LEU A 21 2.79 -6.55 -7.08
C LEU A 21 2.04 -6.98 -8.33
N VAL A 22 0.98 -7.77 -8.15
CA VAL A 22 0.11 -8.17 -9.26
C VAL A 22 -0.66 -6.95 -9.81
N PRO A 23 -1.00 -6.92 -11.11
CA PRO A 23 -1.61 -5.75 -11.75
C PRO A 23 -2.90 -5.24 -11.06
N GLU A 24 -3.70 -6.15 -10.52
CA GLU A 24 -4.92 -5.84 -9.77
C GLU A 24 -4.66 -5.05 -8.48
N VAL A 25 -3.59 -5.36 -7.76
CA VAL A 25 -3.15 -4.65 -6.55
C VAL A 25 -2.67 -3.25 -6.91
N ILE A 26 -1.86 -3.13 -7.97
CA ILE A 26 -1.40 -1.83 -8.48
C ILE A 26 -2.60 -0.95 -8.88
N ALA A 27 -3.55 -1.53 -9.61
CA ALA A 27 -4.76 -0.81 -10.03
C ALA A 27 -5.60 -0.39 -8.82
N SER A 28 -5.70 -1.22 -7.77
CA SER A 28 -6.39 -0.89 -6.53
C SER A 28 -5.74 0.30 -5.82
N LEU A 29 -4.42 0.28 -5.65
CA LEU A 29 -3.65 1.39 -5.05
C LEU A 29 -3.86 2.72 -5.79
N ILE A 30 -3.85 2.69 -7.13
CA ILE A 30 -4.06 3.90 -7.95
C ILE A 30 -5.49 4.43 -7.77
N ARG A 31 -6.50 3.56 -7.85
CA ARG A 31 -7.91 3.96 -7.67
C ARG A 31 -8.17 4.54 -6.29
N MET A 32 -7.67 3.91 -5.24
CA MET A 32 -7.92 4.33 -3.85
C MET A 32 -7.22 5.63 -3.49
N THR A 33 -6.08 5.90 -4.12
CA THR A 33 -5.31 7.13 -3.87
C THR A 33 -5.72 8.27 -4.81
N GLY A 34 -6.41 7.99 -5.92
CA GLY A 34 -6.76 8.97 -6.94
C GLY A 34 -5.54 9.67 -7.55
N GLY A 35 -4.37 9.01 -7.53
CA GLY A 35 -3.09 9.62 -7.93
C GLY A 35 -2.45 10.53 -6.87
N ASN A 36 -3.06 10.71 -5.69
CA ASN A 36 -2.49 11.50 -4.60
C ASN A 36 -1.31 10.76 -3.95
N PHE A 37 -0.10 11.24 -4.23
CA PHE A 37 1.13 10.61 -3.77
C PHE A 37 1.31 10.58 -2.25
N ARG A 38 0.82 11.62 -1.54
CA ARG A 38 0.82 11.66 -0.07
C ARG A 38 -0.12 10.60 0.50
N LEU A 39 -1.28 10.41 -0.12
CA LEU A 39 -2.20 9.33 0.26
C LEU A 39 -1.62 7.95 -0.06
N LEU A 40 -0.95 7.79 -1.21
CA LEU A 40 -0.22 6.56 -1.53
C LEU A 40 0.83 6.23 -0.48
N THR A 41 1.64 7.21 -0.07
CA THR A 41 2.68 7.04 0.95
C THR A 41 2.07 6.54 2.27
N ARG A 42 0.99 7.18 2.71
CA ARG A 42 0.27 6.77 3.92
C ARG A 42 -0.33 5.37 3.78
N LEU A 43 -0.91 5.05 2.63
CA LEU A 43 -1.50 3.74 2.36
C LEU A 43 -0.45 2.63 2.36
N LEU A 44 0.71 2.84 1.72
CA LEU A 44 1.82 1.88 1.73
C LEU A 44 2.37 1.64 3.15
N THR A 45 2.42 2.69 3.98
CA THR A 45 2.79 2.57 5.41
C THR A 45 1.78 1.71 6.17
N GLN A 46 0.47 1.89 5.91
CA GLN A 46 -0.56 1.06 6.53
C GLN A 46 -0.55 -0.38 6.01
N ILE A 47 -0.18 -0.60 4.75
CA ILE A 47 -0.01 -1.95 4.18
C ILE A 47 1.08 -2.70 4.93
N GLU A 48 2.26 -2.11 5.11
CA GLU A 48 3.34 -2.70 5.92
C GLU A 48 2.86 -3.05 7.33
N ARG A 49 2.11 -2.13 7.97
CA ARG A 49 1.56 -2.38 9.31
C ARG A 49 0.57 -3.54 9.33
N VAL A 50 -0.35 -3.61 8.37
CA VAL A 50 -1.33 -4.71 8.26
C VAL A 50 -0.61 -6.03 8.03
N LEU A 51 0.40 -6.07 7.16
CA LEU A 51 1.21 -7.26 6.92
C LEU A 51 1.91 -7.72 8.20
N SER A 52 2.59 -6.80 8.90
CA SER A 52 3.32 -7.09 10.13
C SER A 52 2.42 -7.60 11.25
N VAL A 53 1.28 -6.94 11.50
CA VAL A 53 0.34 -7.32 12.56
C VAL A 53 -0.29 -8.69 12.31
N ASN A 54 -0.55 -9.02 11.04
CA ASN A 54 -1.22 -10.27 10.66
C ASN A 54 -0.25 -11.38 10.24
N ASN A 55 1.07 -11.15 10.35
CA ASN A 55 2.11 -12.06 9.88
C ASN A 55 1.89 -12.55 8.42
N LEU A 56 1.54 -11.60 7.54
CA LEU A 56 1.33 -11.83 6.12
C LEU A 56 2.56 -11.43 5.32
N HIS A 57 2.86 -12.19 4.27
CA HIS A 57 4.01 -11.97 3.40
C HIS A 57 3.60 -11.66 1.95
N LEU A 58 2.34 -11.27 1.72
CA LEU A 58 1.84 -10.97 0.38
C LEU A 58 0.94 -9.74 0.41
N VAL A 59 1.23 -8.76 -0.45
CA VAL A 59 0.34 -7.62 -0.67
C VAL A 59 -0.80 -8.06 -1.59
N SER A 60 -1.93 -8.43 -1.00
CA SER A 60 -3.17 -8.75 -1.71
C SER A 60 -4.13 -7.55 -1.75
N THR A 61 -5.17 -7.62 -2.59
CA THR A 61 -6.24 -6.61 -2.59
C THR A 61 -6.92 -6.46 -1.22
N ALA A 62 -7.11 -7.57 -0.49
CA ALA A 62 -7.66 -7.56 0.87
C ALA A 62 -6.74 -6.82 1.87
N VAL A 63 -5.41 -6.96 1.75
CA VAL A 63 -4.46 -6.19 2.56
C VAL A 63 -4.54 -4.70 2.22
N VAL A 64 -4.66 -4.35 0.94
CA VAL A 64 -4.82 -2.94 0.52
C VAL A 64 -6.12 -2.35 1.08
N GLU A 65 -7.22 -3.09 1.06
CA GLU A 65 -8.51 -2.69 1.63
C GLU A 65 -8.42 -2.50 3.15
N ALA A 66 -7.87 -3.48 3.87
CA ALA A 66 -7.66 -3.38 5.32
C ALA A 66 -6.76 -2.19 5.71
N ALA A 67 -5.72 -1.93 4.92
CA ALA A 67 -4.84 -0.78 5.12
C ALA A 67 -5.56 0.55 4.88
N ARG A 68 -6.47 0.62 3.91
CA ARG A 68 -7.32 1.80 3.69
C ARG A 68 -8.27 2.01 4.84
N ASP A 69 -8.91 0.98 5.35
CA ASP A 69 -9.84 1.11 6.47
C ASP A 69 -9.09 1.52 7.75
N SER A 70 -7.81 1.14 7.84
CA SER A 70 -6.89 1.56 8.90
C SER A 70 -6.33 2.98 8.70
N LEU A 71 -6.53 3.63 7.55
CA LEU A 71 -6.20 5.05 7.35
C LEU A 71 -7.19 5.91 8.13
N VAL A 72 -7.04 5.93 9.44
CA VAL A 72 -7.60 6.99 10.26
C VAL A 72 -7.03 8.30 9.72
N ILE A 73 -7.90 9.20 9.26
CA ILE A 73 -7.55 10.61 9.19
C ILE A 73 -7.34 11.00 10.65
N GLY A 74 -6.12 10.82 11.17
CA GLY A 74 -5.77 11.34 12.50
C GLY A 74 -6.17 12.81 12.54
N PRO A 75 -6.76 13.30 13.64
CA PRO A 75 -7.04 14.72 13.76
C PRO A 75 -5.71 15.45 13.55
N GLY A 76 -5.72 16.35 12.57
CA GLY A 76 -4.55 17.14 12.19
C GLY A 76 -4.07 18.05 13.31
#